data_AF-A0A0F9GS57-F1
#
_entry.id   AF-A0A0F9GS57-F1
#
_cell.length_a   1.000
_cell.length_b   1.000
_cell.length_c   1.000
_cell.angle_alpha   90.00
_cell.angle_beta   90.00
_cell.angle_gamma   90.00
#
_symmetry.space_group_name_H-M   'P 1'
#
loop_
_entity.id
_entity.type
_entity.pdbx_description
1 polymer ?
#
loop_
_entity_poly.entity_id
_entity_poly.type
_entity_poly.pdbx_seq_one_letter_code
_entity_poly.pdbx_strand_id
1 'polypeptide(L)'
;MTTPPPHVTNVSAEVVFERYARVVVVGGPAAGKSTMTANLQRPVIHTDDLMELPWAEVPEALIAAVCEHPRWCMEGVQTARALRKGLECDAVIVIKGWLRPLTPRQIGMHKAIRTVLADWLATDPTVPVHVIEAVKVAIWSVNY
;
A
#
# COMPACT_ATOMS: atom_id res chain seq x y z
N MET A 1 8.36 -24.30 11.38
CA MET A 1 8.93 -23.17 10.60
C MET A 1 8.16 -23.12 9.29
N THR A 2 7.29 -22.14 9.09
CA THR A 2 6.50 -21.99 7.86
C THR A 2 7.37 -21.38 6.77
N THR A 3 7.48 -22.06 5.63
CA THR A 3 8.13 -21.55 4.42
C THR A 3 7.55 -20.16 4.10
N PRO A 4 8.37 -19.12 3.86
CA PRO A 4 7.83 -17.83 3.45
C PRO A 4 7.04 -18.01 2.15
N PRO A 5 5.88 -17.32 2.00
CA PRO A 5 5.09 -17.42 0.78
C PRO A 5 5.95 -17.04 -0.44
N PRO A 6 5.76 -17.70 -1.59
CA PRO A 6 6.72 -17.78 -2.71
C PRO A 6 7.11 -16.47 -3.42
N HIS A 7 6.71 -15.29 -2.93
CA HIS A 7 6.81 -14.04 -3.68
C HIS A 7 7.41 -12.85 -2.93
N VAL A 8 7.92 -13.04 -1.71
CA VAL A 8 8.53 -11.95 -0.94
C VAL A 8 9.99 -11.78 -1.32
N THR A 9 10.29 -10.76 -2.15
CA THR A 9 11.66 -10.37 -2.48
C THR A 9 12.03 -9.03 -1.85
N ASN A 10 13.26 -8.94 -1.34
CA ASN A 10 13.85 -7.68 -0.89
C ASN A 10 14.44 -6.95 -2.10
N VAL A 11 13.60 -6.20 -2.80
CA VAL A 11 13.99 -5.27 -3.87
C VAL A 11 13.60 -3.86 -3.49
N SER A 12 14.29 -2.85 -4.03
CA SER A 12 13.91 -1.45 -3.78
C SER A 12 12.56 -1.13 -4.44
N ALA A 13 11.86 -0.12 -3.90
CA ALA A 13 10.56 0.28 -4.44
C ALA A 13 10.67 0.74 -5.90
N GLU A 14 11.77 1.43 -6.24
CA GLU A 14 12.08 1.93 -7.58
C GLU A 14 12.09 0.80 -8.61
N VAL A 15 12.76 -0.32 -8.31
CA VAL A 15 12.81 -1.50 -9.18
C VAL A 15 11.41 -2.07 -9.41
N VAL A 16 10.56 -2.13 -8.37
CA VAL A 16 9.18 -2.59 -8.50
C VAL A 16 8.39 -1.65 -9.40
N PHE A 17 8.50 -0.34 -9.18
CA PHE A 17 7.81 0.64 -10.02
C PHE A 17 8.27 0.57 -11.47
N GLU A 18 9.56 0.46 -11.76
CA GLU A 18 10.07 0.34 -13.12
C GLU A 18 9.51 -0.90 -13.84
N ARG A 19 9.55 -2.05 -13.16
CA ARG A 19 9.17 -3.36 -13.71
C ARG A 19 7.67 -3.53 -13.95
N TYR A 20 6.82 -2.99 -13.08
CA TYR A 20 5.38 -3.24 -13.11
C TYR A 20 4.59 -2.00 -13.48
N ALA A 21 3.52 -2.17 -14.28
CA ALA A 21 2.73 -1.04 -14.76
C ALA A 21 1.71 -0.58 -13.71
N ARG A 22 1.01 -1.54 -13.09
CA ARG A 22 -0.04 -1.33 -12.08
C ARG A 22 0.46 -1.77 -10.72
N VAL A 23 0.79 -0.82 -9.85
CA VAL A 23 1.38 -1.12 -8.52
C VAL A 23 0.49 -0.61 -7.39
N VAL A 24 0.24 -1.46 -6.40
CA VAL A 24 -0.45 -1.07 -5.18
C VAL A 24 0.53 -0.98 -4.02
N VAL A 25 0.51 0.14 -3.28
CA VAL A 25 1.29 0.34 -2.06
C VAL A 25 0.37 0.21 -0.84
N VAL A 26 0.61 -0.83 -0.06
CA VAL A 26 -0.13 -1.15 1.17
C VAL A 26 0.74 -0.84 2.37
N GLY A 27 0.17 -0.09 3.32
CA GLY A 27 0.84 0.24 4.57
C GLY A 27 -0.08 1.06 5.45
N GLY A 28 0.03 0.91 6.76
CA GLY A 28 -0.80 1.69 7.66
C GLY A 28 -0.45 3.18 7.67
N PRO A 29 -1.19 3.98 8.45
CA PRO A 29 -0.88 5.40 8.66
C PRO A 29 0.59 5.61 9.07
N ALA A 30 1.19 6.71 8.59
CA ALA A 30 2.59 7.08 8.85
C ALA A 30 3.66 6.07 8.39
N ALA A 31 3.34 5.13 7.50
CA ALA A 31 4.33 4.20 6.92
C ALA A 31 5.25 4.85 5.87
N GLY A 32 4.99 6.09 5.44
CA GLY A 32 5.79 6.77 4.41
C GLY A 32 5.35 6.48 2.97
N LYS A 33 4.13 5.96 2.76
CA LYS A 33 3.57 5.66 1.42
C LYS A 33 3.60 6.88 0.49
N SER A 34 3.00 8.00 0.90
CA SER A 34 2.97 9.22 0.10
C SER A 34 4.37 9.76 -0.18
N THR A 35 5.32 9.60 0.75
CA THR A 35 6.73 9.95 0.51
C THR A 35 7.37 9.06 -0.55
N MET A 36 7.10 7.75 -0.52
CA MET A 36 7.59 6.79 -1.51
C MET A 36 7.02 7.06 -2.90
N THR A 37 5.76 7.53 -3.00
CA THR A 37 5.09 7.75 -4.28
C THR A 37 5.17 9.18 -4.82
N ALA A 38 5.65 10.15 -4.04
CA ALA A 38 5.60 11.58 -4.35
C ALA A 38 6.23 11.97 -5.70
N ASN A 39 7.30 11.30 -6.12
CA ASN A 39 8.07 11.67 -7.32
C ASN A 39 7.86 10.71 -8.50
N LEU A 40 6.86 9.81 -8.41
CA LEU A 40 6.61 8.85 -9.47
C LEU A 40 6.12 9.54 -10.74
N GLN A 41 6.74 9.18 -11.87
CA GLN A 41 6.33 9.62 -13.20
C GLN A 41 5.18 8.75 -13.74
N ARG A 42 4.11 8.60 -12.96
CA ARG A 42 2.84 7.93 -13.34
C ARG A 42 1.69 8.46 -12.46
N PRO A 43 0.43 8.32 -12.88
CA PRO A 43 -0.72 8.62 -12.03
C PRO A 43 -0.62 7.91 -10.67
N VAL A 44 -0.77 8.67 -9.59
CA VAL A 44 -0.86 8.14 -8.22
C VAL A 44 -2.27 8.41 -7.70
N ILE A 45 -3.00 7.35 -7.38
CA ILE A 45 -4.34 7.40 -6.84
C ILE A 45 -4.21 7.29 -5.32
N HIS A 46 -4.53 8.38 -4.61
CA HIS A 46 -4.48 8.42 -3.15
C HIS A 46 -5.85 8.07 -2.58
N THR A 47 -5.94 7.06 -1.71
CA THR A 47 -7.25 6.70 -1.13
C THR A 47 -7.86 7.80 -0.26
N ASP A 48 -7.03 8.71 0.22
CA ASP A 48 -7.44 9.81 1.08
C ASP A 48 -8.21 10.88 0.27
N ASP A 49 -8.07 10.92 -1.07
CA ASP A 49 -8.85 11.80 -1.95
C ASP A 49 -10.34 11.44 -1.98
N LEU A 50 -10.69 10.23 -1.54
CA LEU A 50 -12.05 9.70 -1.50
C LEU A 50 -12.60 9.63 -0.06
N MET A 51 -12.00 10.34 0.88
CA MET A 51 -12.37 10.25 2.31
C MET A 51 -13.79 10.75 2.63
N GLU A 52 -14.36 11.57 1.76
CA GLU A 52 -15.74 12.08 1.87
C GLU A 52 -16.79 11.03 1.46
N LEU A 53 -16.38 9.98 0.73
CA LEU A 53 -17.29 8.91 0.36
C LEU A 53 -17.60 8.00 1.56
N PRO A 54 -18.79 7.40 1.60
CA PRO A 54 -19.09 6.33 2.53
C PRO A 54 -18.02 5.24 2.48
N TRP A 55 -17.53 4.82 3.64
CA TRP A 55 -16.39 3.92 3.77
C TRP A 55 -16.51 2.62 2.93
N ALA A 56 -17.74 2.14 2.73
CA ALA A 56 -18.03 0.93 1.96
C ALA A 56 -17.91 1.12 0.45
N GLU A 57 -18.05 2.34 -0.06
CA GLU A 57 -18.07 2.69 -1.48
C GLU A 57 -16.67 3.02 -2.02
N VAL A 58 -15.74 3.42 -1.14
CA VAL A 58 -14.37 3.79 -1.50
C VAL A 58 -13.66 2.73 -2.37
N PRO A 59 -13.71 1.41 -2.07
CA PRO A 59 -13.05 0.40 -2.90
C PRO A 59 -13.52 0.39 -4.36
N GLU A 60 -14.83 0.55 -4.59
CA GLU A 60 -15.41 0.53 -5.94
C GLU A 60 -15.02 1.78 -6.72
N ALA A 61 -15.05 2.94 -6.06
CA ALA A 61 -14.58 4.20 -6.64
C ALA A 61 -13.09 4.15 -6.99
N LEU A 62 -12.25 3.53 -6.15
CA LEU A 62 -10.82 3.34 -6.43
C LEU A 62 -10.58 2.43 -7.64
N ILE A 63 -11.34 1.35 -7.78
CA ILE A 63 -11.25 0.45 -8.94
C ILE A 63 -11.63 1.21 -10.21
N ALA A 64 -12.73 1.96 -10.19
CA ALA A 64 -13.16 2.78 -11.32
C ALA A 64 -12.10 3.83 -11.70
N ALA A 65 -11.47 4.48 -10.72
CA ALA A 65 -10.46 5.52 -10.94
C ALA A 65 -9.20 5.00 -11.67
N VAL A 66 -8.89 3.71 -11.60
CA VAL A 66 -7.72 3.15 -12.28
C VAL A 66 -8.02 2.52 -13.64
N CYS A 67 -9.29 2.30 -14.00
CA CYS A 67 -9.69 1.60 -15.22
C CYS A 67 -9.15 2.25 -16.50
N GLU A 68 -9.03 3.58 -16.52
CA GLU A 68 -8.59 4.33 -17.70
C GLU A 68 -7.06 4.47 -17.81
N HIS A 69 -6.32 4.00 -16.80
CA HIS A 69 -4.88 4.17 -16.73
C HIS A 69 -4.17 2.84 -17.04
N PRO A 70 -3.36 2.76 -18.12
CA PRO A 70 -2.59 1.55 -18.41
C PRO A 70 -1.38 1.39 -17.46
N ARG A 71 -0.96 2.46 -16.79
CA ARG A 71 0.14 2.49 -15.81
C ARG A 71 -0.25 3.43 -14.67
N TRP A 72 -0.23 2.93 -13.44
CA TRP A 72 -0.64 3.69 -12.26
C TRP A 72 0.00 3.14 -10.98
N CYS A 73 -0.05 3.96 -9.94
CA CYS A 73 0.22 3.58 -8.57
C CYS A 73 -1.01 3.89 -7.72
N MET A 74 -1.41 3.01 -6.81
CA MET A 74 -2.44 3.31 -5.81
C MET A 74 -1.86 3.19 -4.42
N GLU A 75 -2.08 4.19 -3.57
CA GLU A 75 -1.56 4.22 -2.20
C GLU A 75 -2.61 4.71 -1.22
N GLY A 76 -2.57 4.19 0.00
CA GLY A 76 -3.46 4.65 1.08
C GLY A 76 -3.93 3.53 1.99
N VAL A 77 -4.82 3.85 2.92
CA VAL A 77 -5.29 2.89 3.94
C VAL A 77 -6.39 1.96 3.44
N GLN A 78 -7.06 2.32 2.34
CA GLN A 78 -8.13 1.53 1.73
C GLN A 78 -7.66 0.58 0.63
N THR A 79 -6.37 0.62 0.25
CA THR A 79 -5.83 -0.18 -0.86
C THR A 79 -5.99 -1.68 -0.64
N ALA A 80 -5.75 -2.18 0.59
CA ALA A 80 -5.97 -3.58 0.93
C ALA A 80 -7.43 -4.02 0.71
N ARG A 81 -8.40 -3.14 0.96
CA ARG A 81 -9.82 -3.42 0.74
C ARG A 81 -10.19 -3.41 -0.73
N ALA A 82 -9.60 -2.52 -1.52
CA ALA A 82 -9.74 -2.52 -2.97
C ALA A 82 -9.21 -3.83 -3.58
N LEU A 83 -8.02 -4.29 -3.15
CA LEU A 83 -7.47 -5.60 -3.53
C LEU A 83 -8.45 -6.74 -3.22
N ARG A 84 -8.95 -6.81 -1.98
CA ARG A 84 -9.93 -7.83 -1.57
C ARG A 84 -11.25 -7.76 -2.36
N LYS A 85 -11.57 -6.61 -2.96
CA LYS A 85 -12.77 -6.38 -3.78
C LYS A 85 -12.55 -6.64 -5.28
N GLY A 86 -11.36 -7.07 -5.68
CA GLY A 86 -11.07 -7.42 -7.08
C GLY A 86 -10.32 -6.34 -7.84
N LEU A 87 -9.65 -5.39 -7.16
CA LEU A 87 -8.68 -4.52 -7.82
C LEU A 87 -7.55 -5.37 -8.41
N GLU A 88 -7.43 -5.35 -9.73
CA GLU A 88 -6.31 -5.99 -10.43
C GLU A 88 -5.05 -5.12 -10.38
N CYS A 89 -3.91 -5.73 -10.11
CA CYS A 89 -2.61 -5.08 -10.18
C CYS A 89 -1.52 -6.08 -10.59
N ASP A 90 -0.37 -5.58 -11.02
CA ASP A 90 0.75 -6.42 -11.44
C ASP A 90 1.71 -6.72 -10.29
N ALA A 91 1.70 -5.88 -9.23
CA ALA A 91 2.49 -6.08 -8.02
C ALA A 91 1.94 -5.30 -6.83
N VAL A 92 2.22 -5.82 -5.62
CA VAL A 92 1.94 -5.15 -4.35
C VAL A 92 3.24 -4.85 -3.61
N ILE A 93 3.39 -3.62 -3.13
CA ILE A 93 4.42 -3.24 -2.16
C ILE A 93 3.77 -3.16 -0.79
N VAL A 94 4.31 -3.88 0.20
CA VAL A 94 3.87 -3.83 1.59
C VAL A 94 4.93 -3.12 2.41
N ILE A 95 4.60 -1.95 2.95
CA ILE A 95 5.46 -1.23 3.88
C ILE A 95 5.21 -1.71 5.30
N LYS A 96 6.24 -2.29 5.92
CA LYS A 96 6.22 -2.76 7.29
C LYS A 96 6.76 -1.69 8.24
N GLY A 97 6.05 -1.43 9.34
CA GLY A 97 6.43 -0.43 10.33
C GLY A 97 5.83 0.96 10.07
N TRP A 98 6.33 1.95 10.81
CA TRP A 98 5.86 3.33 10.76
C TRP A 98 6.99 4.29 11.14
N LEU A 99 6.94 5.50 10.57
CA LEU A 99 7.98 6.52 10.71
C LEU A 99 7.76 7.44 11.92
N ARG A 100 6.55 7.48 12.48
CA ARG A 100 6.17 8.40 13.56
C ARG A 100 5.30 7.70 14.61
N PRO A 101 5.29 8.16 15.88
CA PRO A 101 4.38 7.62 16.89
C PRO A 101 2.94 7.57 16.40
N LEU A 102 2.28 6.45 16.69
CA LEU A 102 0.91 6.20 16.24
C LEU A 102 -0.09 6.49 17.36
N THR A 103 -1.24 7.04 16.99
CA THR A 103 -2.39 7.08 17.89
C THR A 103 -3.00 5.68 18.07
N PRO A 104 -3.76 5.41 19.16
CA PRO A 104 -4.47 4.14 19.32
C PRO A 104 -5.36 3.77 18.13
N ARG A 105 -6.02 4.77 17.52
CA ARG A 105 -6.81 4.59 16.29
C ARG A 105 -5.94 4.11 15.12
N GLN A 106 -4.78 4.73 14.90
CA GLN A 106 -3.87 4.34 13.82
C GLN A 106 -3.30 2.93 14.03
N ILE A 107 -3.04 2.53 15.27
CA ILE A 107 -2.65 1.14 15.60
C ILE A 107 -3.77 0.16 15.20
N GLY A 108 -5.02 0.50 15.52
CA GLY A 108 -6.19 -0.26 15.07
C GLY A 108 -6.27 -0.38 13.55
N MET A 109 -6.02 0.71 12.83
CA MET A 109 -5.99 0.73 11.36
C MET A 109 -4.89 -0.16 10.79
N HIS A 110 -3.67 -0.12 11.34
CA HIS A 110 -2.58 -1.03 10.95
C HIS A 110 -2.99 -2.50 11.08
N LYS A 111 -3.64 -2.87 12.19
CA LYS A 111 -4.15 -4.24 12.39
C LYS A 111 -5.20 -4.60 11.33
N ALA A 112 -6.18 -3.72 11.10
CA ALA A 112 -7.24 -3.96 10.13
C ALA A 112 -6.70 -4.13 8.70
N ILE A 113 -5.75 -3.30 8.28
CA ILE A 113 -5.09 -3.40 6.96
C ILE A 113 -4.38 -4.74 6.83
N ARG A 114 -3.63 -5.17 7.85
CA ARG A 114 -2.92 -6.45 7.84
C ARG A 114 -3.87 -7.64 7.76
N THR A 115 -4.99 -7.62 8.48
CA THR A 115 -6.01 -8.67 8.39
C THR A 115 -6.58 -8.75 6.98
N VAL A 116 -7.03 -7.62 6.42
CA VAL A 116 -7.62 -7.59 5.06
C VAL A 116 -6.61 -8.04 3.99
N LEU A 117 -5.34 -7.61 4.12
CA LEU A 117 -4.29 -8.04 3.21
C LEU A 117 -4.03 -9.55 3.30
N ALA A 118 -4.02 -10.11 4.51
CA ALA A 118 -3.85 -11.55 4.70
C ALA A 118 -5.00 -12.35 4.06
N ASP A 119 -6.24 -11.87 4.17
CA ASP A 119 -7.39 -12.48 3.50
C ASP A 119 -7.21 -12.48 1.97
N TRP A 120 -6.78 -11.35 1.39
CA TRP A 120 -6.55 -11.25 -0.06
C TRP A 120 -5.41 -12.17 -0.54
N LEU A 121 -4.29 -12.20 0.19
CA LEU A 121 -3.15 -13.09 -0.12
C LEU A 121 -3.53 -14.58 -0.11
N ALA A 122 -4.51 -14.97 0.71
CA ALA A 122 -5.01 -16.34 0.73
C ALA A 122 -5.85 -16.69 -0.51
N THR A 123 -6.35 -15.69 -1.24
CA THR A 123 -7.21 -15.87 -2.43
C THR A 123 -6.48 -15.67 -3.76
N ASP A 124 -5.45 -14.83 -3.80
CA ASP A 124 -4.70 -14.53 -5.02
C ASP A 124 -3.19 -14.70 -4.79
N PRO A 125 -2.67 -15.94 -4.92
CA PRO A 125 -1.27 -16.22 -4.64
C PRO A 125 -0.32 -15.78 -5.76
N THR A 126 -0.83 -15.30 -6.90
CA THR A 126 -0.02 -15.13 -8.12
C THR A 126 0.58 -13.75 -8.28
N VAL A 127 -0.03 -12.73 -7.66
CA VAL A 127 0.47 -11.36 -7.70
C VAL A 127 1.73 -11.26 -6.82
N PRO A 128 2.87 -10.77 -7.35
CA PRO A 128 4.10 -10.63 -6.57
C PRO A 128 3.97 -9.57 -5.46
N VAL A 129 4.52 -9.89 -4.29
CA VAL A 129 4.39 -9.06 -3.07
C VAL A 129 5.77 -8.70 -2.54
N HIS A 130 6.14 -7.44 -2.64
CA HIS A 130 7.44 -6.92 -2.21
C HIS A 130 7.31 -6.27 -0.83
N VAL A 131 8.06 -6.76 0.16
CA VAL A 131 8.01 -6.21 1.52
C VAL A 131 9.18 -5.26 1.72
N ILE A 132 8.87 -4.04 2.16
CA ILE A 132 9.85 -2.98 2.44
C ILE A 132 9.69 -2.53 3.88
N GLU A 133 10.79 -2.41 4.62
CA GLU A 133 10.77 -1.87 5.99
C GLU A 133 10.71 -0.35 5.95
N ALA A 134 9.87 0.25 6.79
CA ALA A 134 9.82 1.69 6.99
C ALA A 134 11.13 2.14 7.64
N VAL A 135 12.01 2.76 6.84
CA VAL A 135 13.27 3.30 7.34
C VAL A 135 12.97 4.56 8.12
N LYS A 136 13.16 4.53 9.44
CA LYS A 136 13.23 5.76 10.23
C LYS A 136 14.41 6.58 9.71
N VAL A 137 14.12 7.59 8.90
CA VAL A 137 15.07 8.69 8.74
C VAL A 137 15.23 9.25 10.14
N ALA A 138 16.44 9.24 10.68
CA ALA A 138 16.74 9.94 11.92
C ALA A 138 16.46 11.43 11.65
N ILE A 139 15.22 11.85 11.90
CA ILE A 139 14.88 13.26 11.94
C ILE A 139 15.64 13.76 13.16
N TRP A 140 16.73 14.46 12.90
CA TRP A 140 17.51 15.19 13.89
C TRP A 140 16.54 15.85 14.85
N SER A 141 16.67 15.51 16.13
CA SER A 141 16.00 16.17 17.23
C SER A 141 16.37 17.65 17.19
N VAL A 142 15.57 18.46 16.52
CA VAL A 142 15.53 19.90 16.74
C VAL A 142 14.78 20.07 18.04
N ASN A 143 15.53 20.23 19.12
CA ASN A 143 14.99 20.66 20.40
C ASN A 143 14.34 22.02 20.19
N TYR A 144 13.01 22.08 20.31
CA TYR A 144 12.29 23.31 20.61
C TYR A 144 12.11 23.43 22.12
#